data_AF-A0A3T1C9N4-F1
#
_entry.id   AF-A0A3T1C9N4-F1
#
_cell.length_a   1.000
_cell.length_b   1.000
_cell.length_c   1.000
_cell.angle_alpha   90.00
_cell.angle_beta   90.00
_cell.angle_gamma   90.00
#
_symmetry.space_group_name_H-M   'P 1'
#
loop_
_entity.id
_entity.type
_entity.pdbx_description
1 polymer ?
#
loop_
_entity_poly.entity_id
_entity_poly.type
_entity_poly.pdbx_seq_one_letter_code
_entity_poly.pdbx_strand_id
1 'polypeptide(L)' 'MSLVKVRIGEPIDKALRALKKRLDKEGVMKSVKAHRFYAKPSVKKRAKSKAALKYKRQR' A
#
# COMPACT_ATOMS: atom_id res chain seq x y z
N MET A 1 10.43 -2.21 -5.52
CA MET A 1 10.85 -1.54 -6.76
C MET A 1 9.96 -2.11 -7.86
N SER A 2 8.83 -1.44 -8.07
CA SER A 2 7.71 -1.97 -8.85
C SER A 2 7.86 -1.60 -10.32
N LEU A 3 8.07 -2.60 -11.19
CA LEU A 3 8.11 -2.43 -12.64
C LEU A 3 6.81 -2.98 -13.25
N VAL A 4 6.18 -2.29 -14.20
CA VAL A 4 5.03 -2.81 -14.97
C VAL A 4 5.44 -2.85 -16.44
N LYS A 5 5.41 -4.05 -17.03
CA LYS A 5 5.65 -4.23 -18.47
C LYS A 5 4.35 -3.93 -19.20
N VAL A 6 4.37 -2.97 -20.12
CA VAL A 6 3.23 -2.59 -20.97
C VAL A 6 3.49 -3.14 -22.36
N ARG A 7 2.46 -3.73 -22.99
CA ARG A 7 2.54 -4.20 -24.39
C ARG A 7 2.08 -3.09 -25.34
N ILE A 8 2.66 -3.06 -26.55
CA ILE A 8 2.27 -2.14 -27.61
C ILE A 8 0.81 -2.43 -28.00
N GLY A 9 -0.06 -1.43 -27.88
CA GLY A 9 -1.51 -1.56 -28.10
C GLY A 9 -2.37 -1.65 -26.84
N GLU A 10 -1.78 -1.71 -25.63
CA GLU A 10 -2.58 -1.58 -24.40
C GLU A 10 -2.91 -0.11 -24.08
N PRO A 11 -4.14 0.19 -23.61
CA PRO A 11 -4.50 1.52 -23.15
C PRO A 11 -3.68 1.89 -21.91
N ILE A 12 -3.14 3.11 -21.91
CA ILE A 12 -2.28 3.65 -20.83
C ILE A 12 -2.97 3.57 -19.46
N ASP A 13 -4.29 3.78 -19.41
CA ASP A 13 -5.07 3.69 -18.17
C ASP A 13 -5.00 2.32 -17.49
N LYS A 14 -4.92 1.26 -18.28
CA LYS A 14 -4.81 -0.11 -17.75
C LYS A 14 -3.44 -0.34 -17.11
N ALA A 15 -2.38 0.19 -17.73
CA ALA A 15 -1.03 0.15 -17.18
C ALA A 15 -0.93 0.93 -15.86
N LEU A 16 -1.53 2.13 -15.80
CA LEU A 16 -1.57 2.95 -14.59
C LEU A 16 -2.34 2.26 -13.44
N ARG A 17 -3.48 1.63 -13.74
CA ARG A 17 -4.23 0.85 -12.74
C ARG A 17 -3.45 -0.35 -12.23
N ALA A 18 -2.73 -1.05 -13.11
CA ALA A 18 -1.89 -2.19 -12.74
C ALA A 18 -0.72 -1.75 -11.84
N LEU A 19 -0.08 -0.62 -12.17
CA LEU A 19 0.98 -0.03 -11.36
C LEU A 19 0.46 0.36 -9.97
N LYS A 20 -0.69 1.04 -9.91
CA LYS A 20 -1.32 1.41 -8.63
C LYS A 20 -1.63 0.19 -7.77
N LYS A 21 -2.23 -0.87 -8.36
CA LYS A 21 -2.50 -2.13 -7.64
C LYS A 21 -1.21 -2.79 -7.11
N ARG A 22 -0.12 -2.78 -7.88
CA ARG A 22 1.18 -3.30 -7.42
C ARG A 22 1.73 -2.49 -6.25
N LEU A 23 1.71 -1.16 -6.35
CA LEU A 23 2.15 -0.26 -5.26
C LEU A 23 1.32 -0.43 -3.98
N ASP A 24 0.01 -0.63 -4.12
CA ASP A 24 -0.89 -0.87 -2.99
C ASP A 24 -0.62 -2.24 -2.34
N LYS A 25 -0.32 -3.28 -3.15
CA LYS A 25 0.03 -4.63 -2.68
C LYS A 25 1.38 -4.65 -1.97
N GLU A 26 2.38 -3.95 -2.51
CA GLU A 26 3.70 -3.78 -1.88
C GLU A 26 3.61 -2.92 -0.61
N GLY A 27 2.53 -2.16 -0.43
CA GLY A 27 2.30 -1.35 0.77
C GLY A 27 3.22 -0.13 0.87
N VAL A 28 3.90 0.25 -0.21
CA VAL A 28 4.87 1.36 -0.25
C VAL A 28 4.23 2.67 0.18
N MET A 29 3.00 2.95 -0.27
CA MET A 29 2.29 4.16 0.14
C MET A 29 1.96 4.19 1.64
N LYS A 30 1.78 3.03 2.27
CA LYS A 30 1.55 2.92 3.72
C LYS A 30 2.85 3.08 4.50
N SER A 31 3.94 2.48 4.02
CA SER A 31 5.25 2.60 4.68
C SER A 31 5.74 4.05 4.62
N VAL A 32 5.67 4.71 3.46
CA VAL A 32 6.06 6.12 3.32
C VAL A 32 5.29 6.98 4.32
N LYS A 33 3.96 6.87 4.37
CA LYS A 33 3.13 7.63 5.34
C LYS A 33 3.51 7.36 6.80
N ALA A 34 3.82 6.12 7.15
CA ALA A 34 4.22 5.74 8.51
C ALA A 34 5.62 6.27 8.90
N HIS A 35 6.49 6.52 7.93
CA HIS A 35 7.86 7.01 8.16
C HIS A 35 7.99 8.54 8.00
N ARG A 36 6.93 9.26 7.62
CA ARG A 36 6.97 10.73 7.48
C ARG A 36 7.34 11.44 8.78
N PHE A 37 6.92 10.90 9.92
CA PHE A 37 7.15 11.48 11.23
C PHE A 37 7.46 10.40 12.26
N TYR A 38 8.16 10.76 13.33
CA TYR A 38 8.36 9.85 14.45
C TYR A 38 7.03 9.61 15.19
N ALA A 39 6.65 8.33 15.29
CA ALA A 39 5.55 7.90 16.14
C ALA A 39 6.09 7.14 17.35
N LYS A 40 5.65 7.53 18.56
CA LYS A 40 5.98 6.83 19.81
C LYS A 40 5.64 5.33 19.69
N PRO A 41 6.43 4.42 20.32
CA PRO A 41 6.19 2.97 20.21
C PRO A 41 4.77 2.54 20.60
N SER A 42 4.16 3.19 21.59
CA SER A 42 2.77 2.94 22.00
C SER A 42 1.75 3.23 20.88
N VAL A 43 1.94 4.33 20.16
CA VAL A 43 1.09 4.73 19.03
C VAL A 43 1.23 3.73 17.88
N LYS A 44 2.47 3.30 17.58
CA LYS A 44 2.74 2.24 16.58
C LYS A 44 2.04 0.92 16.95
N LYS A 45 2.13 0.49 18.21
CA LYS A 45 1.45 -0.72 18.72
C LYS A 45 -0.07 -0.62 18.57
N ARG A 46 -0.67 0.52 18.96
CA ARG A 46 -2.13 0.76 18.83
C ARG A 46 -2.59 0.80 17.37
N ALA A 47 -1.80 1.37 16.47
CA ALA A 47 -2.12 1.38 15.05
C ALA A 47 -2.11 -0.04 14.45
N LYS A 48 -1.13 -0.87 14.84
CA LYS A 48 -1.03 -2.28 14.41
C LYS A 48 -2.24 -3.10 14.87
N SER A 49 -2.66 -2.99 16.14
CA SER A 49 -3.82 -3.72 16.66
C SER A 49 -5.12 -3.29 15.97
N LYS A 50 -5.33 -1.99 15.77
CA LYS A 50 -6.49 -1.46 15.01
C LYS A 50 -6.52 -1.99 13.58
N ALA A 51 -5.37 -2.03 12.89
CA ALA A 51 -5.29 -2.56 11.53
C ALA A 51 -5.64 -4.06 11.48
N ALA A 52 -5.17 -4.85 12.44
CA ALA A 52 -5.49 -6.28 12.56
C ALA A 52 -6.98 -6.52 12.84
N LEU A 53 -7.59 -5.76 13.75
CA LEU A 53 -9.03 -5.83 14.03
C LEU A 53 -9.86 -5.48 12.79
N LYS A 54 -9.48 -4.43 12.05
CA LYS A 54 -10.15 -4.05 10.80
C LYS A 54 -10.09 -5.17 9.77
N TYR A 55 -8.94 -5.85 9.64
CA TYR A 55 -8.78 -6.97 8.71
C TYR A 55 -9.64 -8.18 9.13
N LYS A 56 -9.67 -8.52 10.43
CA LYS A 56 -10.53 -9.59 10.96
C LYS A 56 -12.02 -9.34 10.71
N ARG A 57 -12.47 -8.08 10.79
CA ARG A 57 -13.87 -7.69 10.54
C ARG A 57 -14.24 -7.69 9.05
N GLN A 58 -13.26 -7.52 8.16
CA GLN A 58 -13.48 -7.48 6.71
C GLN A 58 -13.36 -8.85 6.03
N ARG A 59 -12.85 -9.84 6.76
CA ARG A 59 -12.83 -11.24 6.35
C ARG A 59 -14.15 -11.90 6.78
#